data_AF-A0A3D3W9S8-F1
#
_entry.id   AF-A0A3D3W9S8-F1
#
_cell.length_a   1.000
_cell.length_b   1.000
_cell.length_c   1.000
_cell.angle_alpha   90.00
_cell.angle_beta   90.00
_cell.angle_gamma   90.00
#
_symmetry.space_group_name_H-M   'P 1'
#
loop_
_entity.id
_entity.type
_entity.pdbx_description
1 polymer ?
#
loop_
_entity_poly.entity_id
_entity_poly.type
_entity_poly.pdbx_seq_one_letter_code
_entity_poly.pdbx_strand_id
1 'polypeptide(L)'
;MKITQKESPNHFNGRNNWKPDMIVCHITEGSYAGAVSWLCNSASKASAHFVVAQDGRITQLVKLTDAAWCNGTSIALTQKTHYGKSTLADVRTRKTNANYYTISIEHEGLWAKTKGKLTDAQLKATIELIAWIRSEVRRIFNTEIPLDREHIVGHYQINPVTKPNCPGAMFQFDEIIETLKGSQSSGRSGALGEAIFRVQVGAFSVKTNAEKLTETLKAKGYNAAIVQTGGYYKAQVGAYSQKSNADAMASKLIAAGFKAMITAG
;
A
#
# COMPACT_ATOMS: atom_id res chain seq x y z
N MET A 1 -9.47 -10.15 -8.95
CA MET A 1 -8.16 -10.69 -8.49
C MET A 1 -8.28 -12.18 -8.20
N LYS A 2 -7.28 -13.00 -8.59
CA LYS A 2 -7.21 -14.44 -8.29
C LYS A 2 -6.19 -14.66 -7.16
N ILE A 3 -6.60 -15.34 -6.09
CA ILE A 3 -5.73 -15.71 -4.97
C ILE A 3 -5.56 -17.23 -4.97
N THR A 4 -4.32 -17.70 -5.11
CA THR A 4 -4.00 -19.13 -4.94
C THR A 4 -3.96 -19.47 -3.45
N GLN A 5 -4.47 -20.62 -3.05
CA GLN A 5 -4.44 -21.06 -1.66
C GLN A 5 -3.33 -22.10 -1.48
N LYS A 6 -2.50 -21.95 -0.44
CA LYS A 6 -1.55 -22.98 -0.01
C LYS A 6 -1.24 -22.83 1.47
N GLU A 7 -1.72 -23.74 2.30
CA GLU A 7 -1.62 -23.59 3.76
C GLU A 7 -0.18 -23.67 4.28
N SER A 8 0.16 -22.76 5.20
CA SER A 8 1.32 -22.83 6.06
C SER A 8 0.93 -23.50 7.38
N PRO A 9 1.74 -24.42 7.93
CA PRO A 9 1.49 -25.00 9.26
C PRO A 9 1.93 -24.09 10.41
N ASN A 10 2.65 -23.00 10.13
CA ASN A 10 3.23 -22.12 11.14
C ASN A 10 2.28 -20.95 11.41
N HIS A 11 1.28 -21.12 12.26
CA HIS A 11 0.40 -20.03 12.68
C HIS A 11 -0.13 -20.27 14.10
N PHE A 12 -0.66 -19.23 14.71
CA PHE A 12 -1.52 -19.40 15.88
C PHE A 12 -2.94 -19.71 15.40
N ASN A 13 -3.64 -20.59 16.11
CA ASN A 13 -5.07 -20.76 15.93
C ASN A 13 -5.79 -19.54 16.52
N GLY A 14 -6.52 -18.82 15.69
CA GLY A 14 -7.11 -17.54 16.05
C GLY A 14 -6.09 -16.42 16.26
N ARG A 15 -6.56 -15.37 16.93
CA ARG A 15 -5.82 -14.12 17.15
C ARG A 15 -5.73 -13.71 18.62
N ASN A 16 -5.89 -14.66 19.53
CA ASN A 16 -5.82 -14.40 20.98
C ASN A 16 -6.75 -13.24 21.41
N ASN A 17 -8.01 -13.26 20.96
CA ASN A 17 -9.03 -12.22 21.16
C ASN A 17 -8.75 -10.85 20.51
N TRP A 18 -7.68 -10.70 19.72
CA TRP A 18 -7.47 -9.51 18.90
C TRP A 18 -8.20 -9.60 17.57
N LYS A 19 -8.45 -8.43 17.00
CA LYS A 19 -8.94 -8.27 15.64
C LYS A 19 -7.85 -7.59 14.81
N PRO A 20 -7.62 -8.00 13.56
CA PRO A 20 -6.62 -7.36 12.73
C PRO A 20 -7.10 -5.95 12.37
N ASP A 21 -6.27 -4.95 12.65
CA ASP A 21 -6.52 -3.54 12.31
C ASP A 21 -5.35 -2.91 11.54
N MET A 22 -4.31 -3.70 11.23
CA MET A 22 -3.07 -3.25 10.64
C MET A 22 -2.55 -4.25 9.59
N ILE A 23 -1.92 -3.75 8.52
CA ILE A 23 -1.25 -4.53 7.48
C ILE A 23 0.24 -4.24 7.53
N VAL A 24 1.07 -5.28 7.60
CA VAL A 24 2.53 -5.18 7.60
C VAL A 24 3.07 -5.71 6.27
N CYS A 25 3.79 -4.86 5.55
CA CYS A 25 4.44 -5.18 4.28
C CYS A 25 5.89 -5.59 4.53
N HIS A 26 6.28 -6.69 3.88
CA HIS A 26 7.59 -7.31 3.97
C HIS A 26 8.20 -7.49 2.58
N ILE A 27 9.53 -7.63 2.53
CA ILE A 27 10.26 -8.13 1.36
C ILE A 27 10.82 -9.51 1.69
N THR A 28 10.67 -10.43 0.75
CA THR A 28 11.03 -11.85 0.92
C THR A 28 12.54 -12.12 0.96
N GLU A 29 13.37 -11.20 0.41
CA GLU A 29 14.78 -11.45 0.11
C GLU A 29 14.99 -12.72 -0.73
N GLY A 30 14.11 -12.94 -1.71
CA GLY A 30 14.12 -14.13 -2.54
C GLY A 30 13.09 -14.10 -3.66
N SER A 31 12.91 -15.27 -4.29
CA SER A 31 11.88 -15.48 -5.31
C SER A 31 10.53 -15.82 -4.68
N TYR A 32 9.46 -15.61 -5.42
CA TYR A 32 8.09 -15.95 -5.03
C TYR A 32 7.94 -17.43 -4.69
N ALA A 33 8.46 -18.32 -5.56
CA ALA A 33 8.40 -19.76 -5.32
C ALA A 33 9.21 -20.17 -4.09
N GLY A 34 10.39 -19.56 -3.88
CA GLY A 34 11.22 -19.79 -2.69
C GLY A 34 10.50 -19.35 -1.41
N ALA A 35 9.91 -18.16 -1.41
CA ALA A 35 9.15 -17.63 -0.29
C ALA A 35 7.94 -18.51 0.06
N VAL A 36 7.12 -18.88 -0.93
CA VAL A 36 5.97 -19.78 -0.73
C VAL A 36 6.42 -21.16 -0.24
N SER A 37 7.54 -21.69 -0.72
CA SER A 37 8.09 -22.97 -0.24
C SER A 37 8.56 -22.86 1.21
N TRP A 38 9.32 -21.82 1.54
CA TRP A 38 9.89 -21.61 2.88
C TRP A 38 8.82 -21.34 3.93
N LEU A 39 7.85 -20.49 3.63
CA LEU A 39 6.78 -20.11 4.56
C LEU A 39 5.77 -21.23 4.78
N CYS A 40 5.67 -22.22 3.88
CA CYS A 40 4.90 -23.45 4.10
C CYS A 40 5.69 -24.57 4.80
N ASN A 41 6.99 -24.40 5.04
CA ASN A 41 7.82 -25.41 5.71
C ASN A 41 7.65 -25.30 7.23
N SER A 42 7.18 -26.37 7.89
CA SER A 42 7.02 -26.40 9.36
C SER A 42 8.32 -26.18 10.15
N ALA A 43 9.48 -26.44 9.53
CA ALA A 43 10.79 -26.21 10.12
C ALA A 43 11.21 -24.73 10.09
N SER A 44 10.62 -23.88 9.23
CA SER A 44 11.01 -22.47 9.12
C SER A 44 10.64 -21.64 10.34
N LYS A 45 9.63 -22.09 11.10
CA LYS A 45 9.03 -21.34 12.23
C LYS A 45 8.65 -19.90 11.85
N ALA A 46 8.29 -19.71 10.59
CA ALA A 46 7.87 -18.44 10.02
C ALA A 46 6.73 -18.66 9.02
N SER A 47 5.90 -17.63 8.83
CA SER A 47 4.83 -17.59 7.84
C SER A 47 4.39 -16.15 7.58
N ALA A 48 3.59 -15.94 6.54
CA ALA A 48 2.88 -14.70 6.28
C ALA A 48 1.44 -15.03 5.85
N HIS A 49 0.54 -14.05 5.85
CA HIS A 49 -0.81 -14.29 5.32
C HIS A 49 -0.79 -14.40 3.80
N PHE A 50 0.00 -13.55 3.13
CA PHE A 50 0.08 -13.53 1.67
C PHE A 50 1.52 -13.40 1.17
N VAL A 51 1.76 -13.89 -0.05
CA VAL A 51 2.97 -13.63 -0.84
C VAL A 51 2.55 -13.07 -2.21
N VAL A 52 3.16 -11.97 -2.64
CA VAL A 52 2.91 -11.31 -3.93
C VAL A 52 4.15 -11.37 -4.82
N ALA A 53 4.03 -12.00 -5.98
CA ALA A 53 5.08 -12.11 -6.99
C ALA A 53 5.30 -10.81 -7.77
N GLN A 54 6.47 -10.65 -8.38
CA GLN A 54 6.82 -9.53 -9.26
C GLN A 54 5.94 -9.45 -10.52
N ASP A 55 5.28 -10.54 -10.91
CA ASP A 55 4.30 -10.58 -12.01
C ASP A 55 2.85 -10.38 -11.55
N GLY A 56 2.63 -10.11 -10.25
CA GLY A 56 1.31 -9.87 -9.68
C GLY A 56 0.54 -11.11 -9.24
N ARG A 57 1.10 -12.32 -9.34
CA ARG A 57 0.50 -13.51 -8.72
C ARG A 57 0.46 -13.37 -7.19
N ILE A 58 -0.62 -13.87 -6.59
CA ILE A 58 -0.83 -13.85 -5.15
C ILE A 58 -1.11 -15.26 -4.64
N THR A 59 -0.45 -15.62 -3.53
CA THR A 59 -0.80 -16.82 -2.74
C THR A 59 -1.15 -16.42 -1.32
N GLN A 60 -2.25 -16.95 -0.80
CA GLN A 60 -2.58 -16.91 0.61
C GLN A 60 -2.04 -18.16 1.31
N LEU A 61 -1.29 -17.95 2.41
CA LEU A 61 -0.69 -19.02 3.20
C LEU A 61 -1.29 -19.22 4.59
N VAL A 62 -1.86 -18.17 5.18
CA VAL A 62 -2.53 -18.24 6.48
C VAL A 62 -3.87 -17.54 6.35
N LYS A 63 -4.92 -18.14 6.92
CA LYS A 63 -6.27 -17.56 6.94
C LYS A 63 -6.28 -16.24 7.68
N LEU A 64 -7.18 -15.33 7.28
CA LEU A 64 -7.34 -14.05 7.97
C LEU A 64 -7.81 -14.23 9.43
N THR A 65 -8.46 -15.35 9.77
CA THR A 65 -8.86 -15.71 11.14
C THR A 65 -7.71 -16.06 12.07
N ASP A 66 -6.55 -16.41 11.52
CA ASP A 66 -5.39 -16.91 12.24
C ASP A 66 -4.23 -15.92 12.20
N ALA A 67 -3.37 -15.93 13.21
CA ALA A 67 -2.20 -15.06 13.26
C ALA A 67 -0.95 -15.76 12.68
N ALA A 68 -0.42 -15.24 11.57
CA ALA A 68 0.83 -15.70 10.98
C ALA A 68 2.04 -15.37 11.88
N TRP A 69 3.07 -16.21 11.83
CA TRP A 69 4.34 -16.02 12.55
C TRP A 69 5.30 -15.15 11.72
N CYS A 70 4.96 -13.87 11.52
CA CYS A 70 5.67 -12.99 10.58
C CYS A 70 6.44 -11.85 11.26
N ASN A 71 5.80 -11.16 12.21
CA ASN A 71 6.32 -9.91 12.77
C ASN A 71 7.26 -10.15 13.95
N GLY A 72 6.90 -11.13 14.80
CA GLY A 72 7.78 -11.68 15.83
C GLY A 72 8.09 -10.75 17.00
N THR A 73 7.19 -9.81 17.35
CA THR A 73 7.40 -8.99 18.55
C THR A 73 7.24 -9.83 19.82
N SER A 74 8.06 -9.52 20.82
CA SER A 74 8.06 -10.20 22.11
C SER A 74 7.51 -9.30 23.22
N ILE A 75 6.97 -9.92 24.28
CA ILE A 75 6.60 -9.24 25.53
C ILE A 75 7.71 -9.28 26.58
N ALA A 76 8.79 -10.05 26.35
CA ALA A 76 9.91 -10.12 27.27
C ALA A 76 10.82 -8.89 27.10
N LEU A 77 11.01 -8.12 28.17
CA LEU A 77 11.75 -6.84 28.18
C LEU A 77 13.17 -6.95 27.61
N THR A 78 13.82 -8.09 27.78
CA THR A 78 15.21 -8.33 27.34
C THR A 78 15.33 -8.59 25.85
N GLN A 79 14.23 -8.89 25.15
CA GLN A 79 14.28 -9.32 23.75
C GLN A 79 14.54 -8.14 22.80
N LYS A 80 15.33 -8.39 21.75
CA LYS A 80 15.57 -7.40 20.68
C LYS A 80 14.30 -7.04 19.94
N THR A 81 13.34 -7.97 19.88
CA THR A 81 12.04 -7.79 19.25
C THR A 81 10.95 -7.33 20.23
N HIS A 82 11.30 -6.88 21.44
CA HIS A 82 10.32 -6.39 22.41
C HIS A 82 9.40 -5.32 21.79
N TYR A 83 8.06 -5.47 21.93
CA TYR A 83 7.08 -4.58 21.28
C TYR A 83 7.33 -3.09 21.58
N GLY A 84 7.86 -2.78 22.77
CA GLY A 84 8.18 -1.42 23.21
C GLY A 84 9.24 -0.71 22.35
N LYS A 85 9.96 -1.45 21.51
CA LYS A 85 10.98 -0.91 20.59
C LYS A 85 10.40 -0.48 19.24
N SER A 86 9.13 -0.79 18.95
CA SER A 86 8.44 -0.34 17.74
C SER A 86 8.45 1.18 17.61
N THR A 87 8.52 1.69 16.38
CA THR A 87 8.39 3.13 16.12
C THR A 87 6.93 3.60 16.21
N LEU A 88 5.96 2.70 16.05
CA LEU A 88 4.53 2.99 16.13
C LEU A 88 4.02 3.02 17.57
N ALA A 89 3.31 4.08 17.94
CA ALA A 89 2.71 4.24 19.26
C ALA A 89 1.74 3.10 19.58
N ASP A 90 0.84 2.76 18.66
CA ASP A 90 -0.16 1.71 18.86
C ASP A 90 0.42 0.33 19.15
N VAL A 91 1.54 -0.02 18.50
CA VAL A 91 2.25 -1.27 18.82
C VAL A 91 2.80 -1.23 20.24
N ARG A 92 3.30 -0.09 20.70
CA ARG A 92 3.83 0.07 22.07
C ARG A 92 2.72 0.04 23.11
N THR A 93 1.56 0.63 22.84
CA THR A 93 0.44 0.72 23.78
C THR A 93 -0.30 -0.60 23.95
N ARG A 94 -0.35 -1.44 22.91
CA ARG A 94 -1.02 -2.76 22.94
C ARG A 94 -0.34 -3.78 23.86
N LYS A 95 0.95 -3.62 24.14
CA LYS A 95 1.74 -4.46 25.07
C LYS A 95 1.64 -5.98 24.80
N THR A 96 1.54 -6.37 23.54
CA THR A 96 1.39 -7.78 23.13
C THR A 96 2.15 -8.08 21.84
N ASN A 97 2.07 -9.33 21.38
CA ASN A 97 2.65 -9.77 20.11
C ASN A 97 1.86 -9.19 18.92
N ALA A 98 2.56 -8.50 18.03
CA ALA A 98 1.98 -7.82 16.87
C ALA A 98 1.34 -8.77 15.86
N ASN A 99 1.72 -10.04 15.84
CA ASN A 99 1.10 -11.06 14.99
C ASN A 99 -0.42 -11.16 15.21
N TYR A 100 -0.91 -10.90 16.42
CA TYR A 100 -2.32 -11.08 16.75
C TYR A 100 -3.25 -10.07 16.06
N TYR A 101 -2.81 -8.82 15.88
CA TYR A 101 -3.62 -7.73 15.33
C TYR A 101 -3.16 -7.25 13.94
N THR A 102 -2.30 -8.02 13.27
CA THR A 102 -1.79 -7.67 11.93
C THR A 102 -2.13 -8.71 10.87
N ILE A 103 -2.18 -8.26 9.62
CA ILE A 103 -2.10 -9.08 8.41
C ILE A 103 -0.74 -8.83 7.74
N SER A 104 0.03 -9.86 7.46
CA SER A 104 1.36 -9.73 6.85
C SER A 104 1.37 -10.12 5.38
N ILE A 105 1.99 -9.29 4.55
CA ILE A 105 2.15 -9.49 3.10
C ILE A 105 3.64 -9.47 2.75
N GLU A 106 4.12 -10.60 2.24
CA GLU A 106 5.48 -10.77 1.73
C GLU A 106 5.54 -10.43 0.23
N HIS A 107 6.50 -9.59 -0.16
CA HIS A 107 6.68 -9.18 -1.56
C HIS A 107 7.96 -9.81 -2.12
N GLU A 108 7.83 -10.52 -3.24
CA GLU A 108 8.96 -11.03 -4.00
C GLU A 108 9.95 -9.90 -4.33
N GLY A 109 11.22 -10.10 -4.02
CA GLY A 109 12.26 -9.12 -4.31
C GLY A 109 13.55 -9.35 -3.54
N LEU A 110 14.60 -8.69 -3.99
CA LEU A 110 15.90 -8.62 -3.33
C LEU A 110 16.20 -7.16 -3.00
N TRP A 111 16.41 -6.85 -1.72
CA TRP A 111 16.64 -5.46 -1.30
C TRP A 111 17.86 -4.86 -1.98
N ALA A 112 18.90 -5.67 -2.19
CA ALA A 112 20.11 -5.25 -2.90
C ALA A 112 19.84 -4.72 -4.32
N LYS A 113 18.76 -5.18 -4.99
CA LYS A 113 18.43 -4.81 -6.37
C LYS A 113 17.49 -3.61 -6.46
N THR A 114 16.40 -3.62 -5.68
CA THR A 114 15.31 -2.64 -5.85
C THR A 114 15.11 -1.75 -4.63
N LYS A 115 15.81 -2.03 -3.53
CA LYS A 115 15.58 -1.38 -2.22
C LYS A 115 14.11 -1.44 -1.81
N GLY A 116 13.38 -2.48 -2.22
CA GLY A 116 11.95 -2.68 -1.94
C GLY A 116 10.98 -2.07 -2.95
N LYS A 117 11.44 -1.42 -4.01
CA LYS A 117 10.56 -0.94 -5.08
C LYS A 117 9.85 -2.14 -5.74
N LEU A 118 8.53 -2.09 -5.80
CA LEU A 118 7.69 -3.08 -6.47
C LEU A 118 7.68 -2.82 -7.97
N THR A 119 7.51 -3.89 -8.75
CA THR A 119 7.17 -3.75 -10.18
C THR A 119 5.74 -3.22 -10.31
N ASP A 120 5.37 -2.71 -11.49
CA ASP A 120 4.02 -2.21 -11.73
C ASP A 120 2.94 -3.29 -11.53
N ALA A 121 3.21 -4.52 -11.96
CA ALA A 121 2.30 -5.65 -11.78
C ALA A 121 2.15 -6.05 -10.30
N GLN A 122 3.26 -6.08 -9.56
CA GLN A 122 3.26 -6.38 -8.13
C GLN A 122 2.57 -5.28 -7.33
N LEU A 123 2.85 -4.00 -7.63
CA LEU A 123 2.18 -2.85 -7.02
C LEU A 123 0.67 -2.92 -7.23
N LYS A 124 0.22 -3.12 -8.47
CA LYS A 124 -1.20 -3.23 -8.80
C LYS A 124 -1.86 -4.37 -8.01
N ALA A 125 -1.23 -5.55 -7.99
CA ALA A 125 -1.71 -6.70 -7.23
C ALA A 125 -1.75 -6.42 -5.72
N THR A 126 -0.76 -5.73 -5.17
CA THR A 126 -0.73 -5.32 -3.75
C THR A 126 -1.85 -4.34 -3.41
N ILE A 127 -2.17 -3.37 -4.29
CA ILE A 127 -3.29 -2.45 -4.10
C ILE A 127 -4.62 -3.21 -4.08
N GLU A 128 -4.86 -4.07 -5.09
CA GLU A 128 -6.06 -4.91 -5.15
C GLU A 128 -6.17 -5.83 -3.92
N LEU A 129 -5.05 -6.40 -3.48
CA LEU A 129 -4.98 -7.28 -2.33
C LEU A 129 -5.29 -6.55 -1.02
N ILE A 130 -4.71 -5.37 -0.80
CA ILE A 130 -4.99 -4.57 0.40
C ILE A 130 -6.47 -4.16 0.41
N ALA A 131 -7.04 -3.72 -0.71
CA ALA A 131 -8.47 -3.41 -0.79
C ALA A 131 -9.34 -4.62 -0.39
N TRP A 132 -9.01 -5.81 -0.91
CA TRP A 132 -9.70 -7.05 -0.59
C TRP A 132 -9.53 -7.45 0.89
N ILE A 133 -8.32 -7.38 1.45
CA ILE A 133 -8.05 -7.66 2.87
C ILE A 133 -8.90 -6.75 3.74
N ARG A 134 -8.96 -5.45 3.45
CA ARG A 134 -9.78 -4.50 4.21
C ARG A 134 -11.26 -4.87 4.20
N SER A 135 -11.80 -5.23 3.03
CA SER A 135 -13.18 -5.69 2.88
C SER A 135 -13.44 -6.95 3.72
N GLU A 136 -12.55 -7.94 3.64
CA GLU A 136 -12.74 -9.20 4.36
C GLU A 136 -12.55 -9.06 5.86
N VAL A 137 -11.61 -8.21 6.30
CA VAL A 137 -11.45 -7.91 7.72
C VAL A 137 -12.68 -7.21 8.28
N ARG A 138 -13.27 -6.26 7.55
CA ARG A 138 -14.55 -5.63 7.93
C ARG A 138 -15.66 -6.67 8.00
N ARG A 139 -15.77 -7.55 7.01
CA ARG A 139 -16.79 -8.60 6.94
C ARG A 139 -16.69 -9.61 8.09
N ILE A 140 -15.48 -10.07 8.41
CA ILE A 140 -15.22 -11.15 9.38
C ILE A 140 -15.19 -10.63 10.81
N PHE A 141 -14.56 -9.47 11.05
CA PHE A 141 -14.27 -8.98 12.40
C PHE A 141 -15.07 -7.74 12.81
N ASN A 142 -15.80 -7.13 11.87
CA ASN A 142 -16.40 -5.81 12.01
C ASN A 142 -15.36 -4.71 12.32
N THR A 143 -14.13 -4.88 11.84
CA THR A 143 -13.02 -3.94 12.05
C THR A 143 -12.68 -3.22 10.75
N GLU A 144 -12.45 -1.92 10.81
CA GLU A 144 -11.88 -1.17 9.70
C GLU A 144 -10.36 -1.04 9.90
N ILE A 145 -9.60 -1.24 8.82
CA ILE A 145 -8.17 -0.94 8.77
C ILE A 145 -8.03 0.45 8.14
N PRO A 146 -7.55 1.47 8.87
CA PRO A 146 -7.31 2.79 8.31
C PRO A 146 -6.31 2.78 7.15
N LEU A 147 -6.48 3.70 6.21
CA LEU A 147 -5.57 3.91 5.08
C LEU A 147 -4.57 5.02 5.42
N ASP A 148 -3.64 4.73 6.33
CA ASP A 148 -2.59 5.66 6.73
C ASP A 148 -1.28 4.91 7.00
N ARG A 149 -0.23 5.67 7.32
CA ARG A 149 1.12 5.15 7.59
C ARG A 149 1.30 4.62 9.01
N GLU A 150 0.23 4.58 9.81
CA GLU A 150 0.18 3.94 11.12
C GLU A 150 -0.43 2.54 11.03
N HIS A 151 -1.29 2.28 10.03
CA HIS A 151 -2.00 1.01 9.86
C HIS A 151 -1.60 0.22 8.61
N ILE A 152 -1.09 0.86 7.56
CA ILE A 152 -0.43 0.19 6.44
C ILE A 152 1.06 0.47 6.61
N VAL A 153 1.85 -0.50 7.07
CA VAL A 153 3.20 -0.27 7.63
C VAL A 153 4.25 -1.23 7.10
N GLY A 154 5.53 -0.89 7.27
CA GLY A 154 6.63 -1.81 7.01
C GLY A 154 7.08 -2.56 8.26
N HIS A 155 7.73 -3.71 8.09
CA HIS A 155 8.29 -4.48 9.22
C HIS A 155 9.27 -3.65 10.08
N TYR A 156 10.00 -2.71 9.46
CA TYR A 156 10.89 -1.79 10.15
C TYR A 156 10.18 -0.92 11.19
N GLN A 157 8.89 -0.63 11.00
CA GLN A 157 8.11 0.14 11.98
C GLN A 157 7.73 -0.73 13.18
N ILE A 158 7.43 -2.02 12.95
CA ILE A 158 7.06 -2.99 13.98
C ILE A 158 8.27 -3.45 14.80
N ASN A 159 9.40 -3.70 14.14
CA ASN A 159 10.61 -4.30 14.71
C ASN A 159 11.87 -3.64 14.14
N PRO A 160 12.11 -2.35 14.46
CA PRO A 160 13.21 -1.57 13.87
C PRO A 160 14.59 -2.12 14.19
N VAL A 161 14.75 -2.83 15.32
CA VAL A 161 16.07 -3.30 15.77
C VAL A 161 16.57 -4.48 14.94
N THR A 162 15.70 -5.43 14.60
CA THR A 162 16.13 -6.63 13.86
C THR A 162 15.75 -6.61 12.38
N LYS A 163 14.85 -5.70 11.99
CA LYS A 163 14.34 -5.58 10.62
C LYS A 163 14.36 -4.12 10.14
N PRO A 164 15.48 -3.38 10.29
CA PRO A 164 15.53 -1.93 10.04
C PRO A 164 15.20 -1.52 8.60
N ASN A 165 15.34 -2.43 7.64
CA ASN A 165 15.24 -2.14 6.21
C ASN A 165 14.07 -2.83 5.51
N CYS A 166 13.23 -3.58 6.21
CA CYS A 166 12.14 -4.34 5.59
C CYS A 166 10.83 -3.53 5.60
N PRO A 167 10.13 -3.32 4.47
CA PRO A 167 10.30 -3.99 3.15
C PRO A 167 11.30 -3.30 2.20
N GLY A 168 11.79 -2.11 2.55
CA GLY A 168 12.79 -1.38 1.77
C GLY A 168 12.43 0.09 1.66
N ALA A 169 13.45 0.93 1.49
CA ALA A 169 13.30 2.39 1.45
C ALA A 169 12.50 2.89 0.23
N MET A 170 12.41 2.09 -0.84
CA MET A 170 11.70 2.44 -2.08
C MET A 170 10.31 1.79 -2.19
N PHE A 171 9.81 1.17 -1.12
CA PHE A 171 8.47 0.60 -1.11
C PHE A 171 7.40 1.70 -1.20
N GLN A 172 6.46 1.58 -2.13
CA GLN A 172 5.56 2.66 -2.54
C GLN A 172 4.32 2.81 -1.63
N PHE A 173 4.51 2.99 -0.33
CA PHE A 173 3.41 3.12 0.64
C PHE A 173 2.42 4.24 0.30
N ASP A 174 2.93 5.42 -0.06
CA ASP A 174 2.09 6.59 -0.33
C ASP A 174 1.22 6.36 -1.58
N GLU A 175 1.80 5.83 -2.66
CA GLU A 175 1.08 5.50 -3.89
C GLU A 175 -0.04 4.48 -3.64
N ILE A 176 0.23 3.45 -2.83
CA ILE A 176 -0.77 2.45 -2.42
C ILE A 176 -1.92 3.12 -1.66
N ILE A 177 -1.59 3.90 -0.62
CA ILE A 177 -2.58 4.53 0.26
C ILE A 177 -3.43 5.57 -0.50
N GLU A 178 -2.80 6.41 -1.32
CA GLU A 178 -3.48 7.42 -2.14
C GLU A 178 -4.41 6.77 -3.15
N THR A 179 -3.96 5.71 -3.83
CA THR A 179 -4.78 4.97 -4.79
C THR A 179 -6.01 4.38 -4.09
N LEU A 180 -5.82 3.73 -2.94
CA LEU A 180 -6.92 3.13 -2.18
C LEU A 180 -7.92 4.16 -1.67
N LYS A 181 -7.46 5.34 -1.22
CA LYS A 181 -8.33 6.46 -0.84
C LYS A 181 -9.13 6.97 -2.03
N GLY A 182 -8.50 7.12 -3.19
CA GLY A 182 -9.15 7.49 -4.45
C GLY A 182 -10.20 6.46 -4.91
N SER A 183 -9.92 5.18 -4.71
CA SER A 183 -10.86 4.07 -4.97
C SER A 183 -12.03 4.05 -3.98
N GLN A 184 -11.83 4.38 -2.71
CA GLN A 184 -12.91 4.50 -1.71
C GLN A 184 -13.87 5.65 -2.06
N SER A 185 -13.37 6.77 -2.59
CA SER A 185 -14.21 7.85 -3.10
C SER A 185 -14.98 7.50 -4.38
N SER A 186 -14.58 6.47 -5.12
CA SER A 186 -15.30 5.98 -6.31
C SER A 186 -16.22 4.77 -6.03
N GLY A 187 -16.13 4.15 -4.84
CA GLY A 187 -17.05 3.13 -4.34
C GLY A 187 -18.38 3.68 -3.80
N ARG A 188 -18.53 5.01 -3.75
CA ARG A 188 -19.79 5.73 -3.54
C ARG A 188 -20.08 6.63 -4.74
N SER A 189 -20.36 6.04 -5.89
CA SER A 189 -21.08 6.75 -6.95
C SER A 189 -21.73 5.80 -7.95
N GLY A 190 -23.04 5.59 -7.75
CA GLY A 190 -23.91 5.93 -8.87
C GLY A 190 -23.71 7.41 -9.19
N ALA A 191 -23.63 7.72 -10.48
CA ALA A 191 -23.49 9.04 -11.10
C ALA A 191 -22.09 9.70 -11.08
N LEU A 192 -21.61 10.04 -12.27
CA LEU A 192 -20.57 11.03 -12.50
C LEU A 192 -21.01 12.39 -11.90
N GLY A 193 -20.43 12.77 -10.76
CA GLY A 193 -20.49 14.14 -10.21
C GLY A 193 -19.86 14.15 -8.82
N GLU A 194 -18.93 15.01 -8.41
CA GLU A 194 -18.19 16.10 -9.03
C GLU A 194 -16.77 16.02 -8.44
N ALA A 195 -15.73 16.04 -9.28
CA ALA A 195 -14.40 16.37 -8.77
C ALA A 195 -14.38 17.87 -8.51
N ILE A 196 -14.39 18.30 -7.24
CA ILE A 196 -14.50 19.72 -6.89
C ILE A 196 -13.22 20.49 -7.24
N PHE A 197 -12.05 19.83 -7.27
CA PHE A 197 -10.77 20.47 -7.59
C PHE A 197 -9.92 19.63 -8.55
N ARG A 198 -9.30 20.29 -9.54
CA ARG A 198 -8.31 19.69 -10.44
C ARG A 198 -7.09 20.58 -10.54
N VAL A 199 -5.93 20.03 -10.87
CA VAL A 199 -4.72 20.83 -11.07
C VAL A 199 -4.47 21.02 -12.56
N GLN A 200 -4.76 22.21 -13.08
CA GLN A 200 -4.47 22.58 -14.46
C GLN A 200 -2.99 22.97 -14.60
N VAL A 201 -2.32 22.36 -15.57
CA VAL A 201 -0.89 22.57 -15.86
C VAL A 201 -0.69 23.43 -17.11
N GLY A 202 -1.66 23.43 -18.02
CA GLY A 202 -1.67 24.29 -19.21
C GLY A 202 -3.04 24.36 -19.85
N ALA A 203 -3.28 25.42 -20.63
CA ALA A 203 -4.48 25.60 -21.45
C ALA A 203 -4.04 26.08 -22.84
N PHE A 204 -4.46 25.35 -23.89
CA PHE A 204 -3.99 25.57 -25.25
C PHE A 204 -5.15 25.67 -26.22
N SER A 205 -5.09 26.59 -27.19
CA SER A 205 -6.07 26.65 -28.29
C SER A 205 -5.87 25.51 -29.31
N VAL A 206 -4.67 24.91 -29.34
CA VAL A 206 -4.31 23.82 -30.25
C VAL A 206 -4.16 22.51 -29.47
N LYS A 207 -4.91 21.48 -29.88
CA LYS A 207 -4.97 20.17 -29.20
C LYS A 207 -3.60 19.51 -29.05
N THR A 208 -2.78 19.53 -30.11
CA THR A 208 -1.46 18.90 -30.13
C THR A 208 -0.50 19.46 -29.07
N ASN A 209 -0.63 20.74 -28.69
CA ASN A 209 0.18 21.31 -27.62
C ASN A 209 -0.22 20.76 -26.24
N ALA A 210 -1.53 20.56 -26.02
CA ALA A 210 -2.04 19.91 -24.82
C ALA A 210 -1.63 18.43 -24.76
N GLU A 211 -1.63 17.73 -25.90
CA GLU A 211 -1.17 16.33 -26.02
C GLU A 211 0.30 16.20 -25.64
N LYS A 212 1.20 17.02 -26.22
CA LYS A 212 2.63 17.02 -25.86
C LYS A 212 2.90 17.25 -24.37
N LEU A 213 2.19 18.23 -23.77
CA LEU A 213 2.34 18.49 -22.34
C LEU A 213 1.82 17.30 -21.50
N THR A 214 0.69 16.73 -21.89
CA THR A 214 0.10 15.57 -21.21
C THR A 214 1.00 14.35 -21.29
N GLU A 215 1.61 14.09 -22.44
CA GLU A 215 2.61 13.03 -22.63
C GLU A 215 3.85 13.25 -21.76
N THR A 216 4.36 14.49 -21.70
CA THR A 216 5.49 14.85 -20.84
C THR A 216 5.17 14.59 -19.36
N LEU A 217 3.97 14.96 -18.92
CA LEU A 217 3.50 14.70 -17.56
C LEU A 217 3.39 13.20 -17.28
N LYS A 218 2.82 12.42 -18.20
CA LYS A 218 2.72 10.96 -18.10
C LYS A 218 4.10 10.28 -18.05
N ALA A 219 5.04 10.72 -18.89
CA ALA A 219 6.41 10.21 -18.90
C ALA A 219 7.15 10.46 -17.58
N LYS A 220 6.80 11.54 -16.87
CA LYS A 220 7.29 11.82 -15.51
C LYS A 220 6.46 11.15 -14.39
N GLY A 221 5.52 10.27 -14.75
CA GLY A 221 4.72 9.49 -13.81
C GLY A 221 3.48 10.20 -13.26
N TYR A 222 3.07 11.35 -13.83
CA TYR A 222 1.85 12.03 -13.41
C TYR A 222 0.64 11.51 -14.17
N ASN A 223 -0.46 11.27 -13.45
CA ASN A 223 -1.75 10.95 -14.05
C ASN A 223 -2.39 12.20 -14.67
N ALA A 224 -2.08 12.45 -15.95
CA ALA A 224 -2.51 13.63 -16.70
C ALA A 224 -3.58 13.32 -17.76
N ALA A 225 -4.54 14.23 -17.93
CA ALA A 225 -5.61 14.16 -18.92
C ALA A 225 -5.86 15.52 -19.58
N ILE A 226 -6.47 15.50 -20.78
CA ILE A 226 -6.90 16.70 -21.49
C ILE A 226 -8.40 16.89 -21.27
N VAL A 227 -8.81 18.11 -20.92
CA VAL A 227 -10.20 18.54 -20.82
C VAL A 227 -10.46 19.71 -21.75
N GLN A 228 -11.54 19.65 -22.52
CA GLN A 228 -11.93 20.75 -23.40
C GLN A 228 -12.96 21.64 -22.70
N THR A 229 -12.66 22.92 -22.51
CA THR A 229 -13.57 23.88 -21.88
C THR A 229 -13.30 25.29 -22.39
N GLY A 230 -14.35 26.04 -22.72
CA GLY A 230 -14.23 27.43 -23.17
C GLY A 230 -13.39 27.62 -24.44
N GLY A 231 -13.38 26.63 -25.33
CA GLY A 231 -12.57 26.67 -26.56
C GLY A 231 -11.09 26.28 -26.40
N TYR A 232 -10.64 25.91 -25.19
CA TYR A 232 -9.26 25.48 -24.92
C TYR A 232 -9.18 24.00 -24.56
N TYR A 233 -8.05 23.39 -24.91
CA TYR A 233 -7.60 22.08 -24.45
C TYR A 233 -6.71 22.26 -23.22
N LYS A 234 -7.22 21.87 -22.06
CA LYS A 234 -6.58 22.03 -20.75
C LYS A 234 -5.91 20.74 -20.32
N ALA A 235 -4.61 20.75 -20.11
CA ALA A 235 -3.90 19.63 -19.49
C ALA A 235 -4.09 19.71 -17.97
N GLN A 236 -4.63 18.65 -17.37
CA GLN A 236 -4.93 18.56 -15.94
C GLN A 236 -4.30 17.32 -15.32
N VAL A 237 -3.85 17.42 -14.06
CA VAL A 237 -3.24 16.33 -13.29
C VAL A 237 -4.07 16.06 -12.03
N GLY A 238 -4.60 14.85 -11.96
CA GLY A 238 -5.44 14.41 -10.85
C GLY A 238 -6.78 15.15 -10.73
N ALA A 239 -7.64 14.56 -9.90
CA ALA A 239 -8.95 15.07 -9.54
C ALA A 239 -9.16 14.82 -8.05
N TYR A 240 -9.53 15.86 -7.30
CA TYR A 240 -9.52 15.87 -5.85
C TYR A 240 -10.84 16.40 -5.32
N SER A 241 -11.41 15.71 -4.33
CA SER A 241 -12.56 16.20 -3.56
C SER A 241 -12.17 17.24 -2.52
N GLN A 242 -10.89 17.30 -2.13
CA GLN A 242 -10.35 18.23 -1.14
C GLN A 242 -9.32 19.17 -1.76
N LYS A 243 -9.47 20.48 -1.52
CA LYS A 243 -8.56 21.51 -2.05
C LYS A 243 -7.11 21.30 -1.60
N SER A 244 -6.89 20.87 -0.35
CA SER A 244 -5.54 20.62 0.20
C SER A 244 -4.74 19.58 -0.59
N ASN A 245 -5.39 18.57 -1.16
CA ASN A 245 -4.72 17.55 -1.96
C ASN A 245 -4.39 18.08 -3.35
N ALA A 246 -5.26 18.92 -3.92
CA ALA A 246 -4.96 19.65 -5.14
C ALA A 246 -3.81 20.66 -4.93
N ASP A 247 -3.76 21.33 -3.77
CA ASP A 247 -2.67 22.23 -3.37
C ASP A 247 -1.34 21.45 -3.31
N ALA A 248 -1.31 20.29 -2.67
CA ALA A 248 -0.11 19.44 -2.59
C ALA A 248 0.38 18.98 -3.98
N MET A 249 -0.54 18.55 -4.86
CA MET A 249 -0.18 18.18 -6.23
C MET A 249 0.32 19.39 -7.04
N ALA A 250 -0.30 20.56 -6.89
CA ALA A 250 0.16 21.78 -7.52
C ALA A 250 1.58 22.14 -7.07
N SER A 251 1.87 22.09 -5.77
CA SER A 251 3.23 22.29 -5.23
C SER A 251 4.23 21.29 -5.80
N LYS A 252 3.85 20.00 -5.93
CA LYS A 252 4.71 18.97 -6.53
C LYS A 252 5.02 19.24 -8.00
N LEU A 253 4.03 19.68 -8.78
CA LEU A 253 4.20 20.03 -10.19
C LEU A 253 5.06 21.28 -10.37
N ILE A 254 4.88 22.29 -9.50
CA ILE A 254 5.71 23.50 -9.48
C ILE A 254 7.15 23.15 -9.15
N ALA A 255 7.38 22.32 -8.13
CA ALA A 255 8.72 21.83 -7.79
C ALA A 255 9.37 21.02 -8.93
N ALA A 256 8.56 20.34 -9.74
CA ALA A 256 9.01 19.62 -10.93
C ALA A 256 9.18 20.49 -12.19
N GLY A 257 9.05 21.82 -12.05
CA GLY A 257 9.27 22.80 -13.11
C GLY A 257 8.05 23.08 -13.99
N PHE A 258 6.86 22.61 -13.62
CA PHE A 258 5.63 22.88 -14.37
C PHE A 258 4.86 24.06 -13.77
N LYS A 259 4.16 24.82 -14.62
CA LYS A 259 3.12 25.73 -14.13
C LYS A 259 1.94 24.89 -13.65
N ALA A 260 1.35 25.22 -12.50
CA ALA A 260 0.19 24.52 -11.99
C ALA A 260 -0.76 25.48 -11.26
N MET A 261 -2.07 25.32 -11.47
CA MET A 261 -3.11 26.06 -10.77
C MET A 261 -4.29 25.15 -10.45
N ILE A 262 -5.00 25.43 -9.36
CA ILE A 262 -6.21 24.69 -9.02
C ILE A 262 -7.38 25.29 -9.79
N THR A 263 -8.14 24.43 -10.47
CA THR A 263 -9.42 24.76 -11.09
C THR A 263 -10.52 24.04 -10.35
N ALA A 264 -11.57 24.76 -9.98
CA ALA A 264 -12.80 24.12 -9.51
C ALA A 264 -13.51 23.43 -10.70
N GLY A 265 -14.13 22.28 -10.43
CA GLY A 265 -15.03 21.60 -11.37
C GLY A 265 -16.32 22.36 -11.60
#